data_AF-A0A660YJN9-F1
#
_entry.id   AF-A0A660YJN9-F1
#
_cell.length_a   1.000
_cell.length_b   1.000
_cell.length_c   1.000
_cell.angle_alpha   90.00
_cell.angle_beta   90.00
_cell.angle_gamma   90.00
#
_symmetry.space_group_name_H-M   'P 1'
#
loop_
_entity.id
_entity.type
_entity.pdbx_description
1 polymer ?
#
loop_
_entity_poly.entity_id
_entity_poly.type
_entity_poly.pdbx_seq_one_letter_code
_entity_poly.pdbx_strand_id
1 'polypeptide(L)'
;MRRLKRAREINHISFRTALPFYTSQKCPVCGHVDRRNRSGTVFRCQSCGHTDNADVIGGRNILERFLTGPYGACYRLYMAM
;
A
#
# COMPACT_ATOMS: atom_id res chain seq x y z
N MET A 1 0.24 -18.85 2.01
CA MET A 1 1.08 -18.32 0.90
C MET A 1 2.02 -19.38 0.27
N ARG A 2 1.57 -20.60 -0.04
CA ARG A 2 2.45 -21.61 -0.69
C ARG A 2 2.62 -21.37 -2.20
N ARG A 3 1.55 -20.94 -2.88
CA ARG A 3 1.53 -20.64 -4.33
C ARG A 3 2.45 -19.47 -4.71
N LEU A 4 2.38 -18.36 -3.95
CA LEU A 4 3.24 -17.18 -4.15
C LEU A 4 4.74 -17.45 -3.94
N LYS A 5 5.10 -18.27 -2.95
CA LYS A 5 6.51 -18.64 -2.69
C LYS A 5 7.11 -19.42 -3.87
N ARG A 6 6.38 -20.41 -4.38
CA ARG A 6 6.79 -21.22 -5.55
C ARG A 6 6.96 -20.37 -6.81
N ALA A 7 6.06 -19.42 -7.05
CA ALA A 7 6.15 -18.52 -8.21
C ALA A 7 7.39 -17.61 -8.15
N ARG A 8 7.80 -17.17 -6.95
CA ARG A 8 9.04 -16.40 -6.76
C ARG A 8 10.27 -17.21 -7.16
N GLU A 9 10.34 -18.47 -6.74
CA GLU A 9 11.48 -19.35 -7.05
C GLU A 9 11.62 -19.57 -8.56
N ILE A 10 10.48 -19.76 -9.25
CA ILE A 10 10.46 -20.02 -10.71
C ILE A 10 10.78 -18.76 -11.53
N ASN A 11 10.24 -17.60 -11.15
CA ASN A 11 10.32 -16.38 -11.96
C ASN A 11 11.43 -15.41 -11.51
N HIS A 12 12.20 -15.76 -10.48
CA HIS A 12 13.24 -14.91 -9.89
C HIS A 12 12.74 -13.52 -9.43
N ILE A 13 11.48 -13.42 -9.00
CA ILE A 13 10.85 -12.16 -8.57
C ILE A 13 11.10 -11.92 -7.07
N SER A 14 11.58 -10.73 -6.70
CA SER A 14 11.68 -10.34 -5.28
C SER A 14 10.29 -10.06 -4.70
N PHE A 15 9.96 -10.73 -3.59
CA PHE A 15 8.72 -10.53 -2.86
C PHE A 15 9.01 -9.94 -1.47
N ARG A 16 8.22 -8.94 -1.07
CA ARG A 16 8.26 -8.30 0.25
C ARG A 16 6.83 -8.19 0.78
N THR A 17 6.68 -8.32 2.10
CA THR A 17 5.41 -8.12 2.80
C THR A 17 5.43 -6.78 3.50
N ALA A 18 4.35 -6.01 3.38
CA ALA A 18 4.13 -4.78 4.13
C ALA A 18 2.95 -4.95 5.10
N LEU A 19 2.98 -4.23 6.23
CA LEU A 19 1.86 -4.24 7.17
C LEU A 19 0.63 -3.56 6.55
N PRO A 20 -0.58 -4.14 6.70
CA PRO A 20 -1.78 -3.68 5.96
C PRO A 20 -2.46 -2.44 6.57
N PHE A 21 -1.97 -1.93 7.71
CA PHE A 21 -2.67 -0.94 8.53
C PHE A 21 -3.14 0.28 7.74
N TYR A 22 -4.44 0.54 7.75
CA TYR A 22 -5.11 1.74 7.20
C TYR A 22 -4.84 2.03 5.70
N THR A 23 -4.33 1.06 4.95
CA THR A 23 -3.97 1.22 3.53
C THR A 23 -5.17 1.54 2.65
N SER A 24 -6.38 1.14 3.02
CA SER A 24 -7.60 1.47 2.27
C SER A 24 -8.38 2.64 2.86
N GLN A 25 -7.83 3.33 3.87
CA GLN A 25 -8.48 4.47 4.56
C GLN A 25 -7.71 5.78 4.33
N LYS A 26 -6.41 5.71 4.00
CA LYS A 26 -5.60 6.87 3.60
C LYS A 26 -5.94 7.31 2.18
N CYS A 27 -6.25 8.58 2.00
CA CYS A 27 -6.35 9.19 0.69
C CYS A 27 -4.97 9.35 0.04
N PRO A 28 -4.74 8.84 -1.18
CA PRO A 28 -3.46 9.00 -1.86
C PRO A 28 -3.25 10.42 -2.43
N VAL A 29 -4.30 11.24 -2.48
CA VAL A 29 -4.23 12.61 -3.02
C VAL A 29 -3.86 13.61 -1.94
N CYS A 30 -4.57 13.59 -0.80
CA CYS A 30 -4.37 14.57 0.28
C CYS A 30 -3.78 13.99 1.58
N GLY A 31 -3.58 12.68 1.65
CA GLY A 31 -3.03 12.00 2.84
C GLY A 31 -4.01 11.81 4.00
N HIS A 32 -5.22 12.38 3.95
CA HIS A 32 -6.22 12.25 5.02
C HIS A 32 -6.62 10.79 5.26
N VAL A 33 -6.64 10.37 6.53
CA VAL A 33 -6.99 9.01 6.97
C VAL A 33 -8.27 9.06 7.78
N ASP A 34 -9.31 8.38 7.32
CA ASP A 34 -10.57 8.23 8.04
C ASP A 34 -11.20 6.88 7.67
N ARG A 35 -11.79 6.20 8.65
CA ARG A 35 -12.54 4.95 8.44
C ARG A 35 -13.71 5.16 7.47
N ARG A 36 -14.37 6.31 7.53
CA ARG A 36 -15.49 6.72 6.66
C ARG A 36 -15.06 6.94 5.21
N ASN A 37 -13.74 7.00 4.94
CA ASN A 37 -13.27 7.06 3.56
C ASN A 37 -13.56 5.78 2.79
N ARG A 38 -13.78 4.63 3.46
CA ARG A 38 -14.10 3.35 2.83
C ARG A 38 -15.48 2.85 3.22
N SER A 39 -16.26 2.45 2.21
CA SER A 39 -17.50 1.70 2.37
C SER A 39 -17.55 0.55 1.37
N GLY A 40 -17.31 -0.69 1.84
CA GLY A 40 -17.22 -1.87 0.98
C GLY A 40 -16.08 -1.74 -0.04
N THR A 41 -16.42 -1.75 -1.33
CA THR A 41 -15.51 -1.56 -2.48
C THR A 41 -15.34 -0.10 -2.88
N VAL A 42 -16.14 0.81 -2.31
CA VAL A 42 -16.13 2.24 -2.65
C VAL A 42 -15.22 3.00 -1.70
N PHE A 43 -14.41 3.90 -2.27
CA PHE A 43 -13.65 4.90 -1.54
C PHE A 43 -14.15 6.31 -1.86
N ARG A 44 -14.33 7.15 -0.84
CA ARG A 44 -14.58 8.59 -0.97
C ARG A 44 -13.90 9.33 0.16
N CYS A 45 -12.88 10.13 -0.15
CA CYS A 45 -12.20 10.94 0.84
C CYS A 45 -13.14 12.01 1.42
N GLN A 46 -13.28 12.03 2.75
CA GLN A 46 -14.08 13.04 3.47
C GLN A 46 -13.45 14.44 3.47
N SER A 47 -12.16 14.56 3.16
CA SER A 47 -11.43 15.84 3.16
C SER A 47 -11.38 16.49 1.78
N CYS A 48 -11.03 15.75 0.72
CA CYS A 48 -10.84 16.31 -0.63
C CYS A 48 -11.88 15.84 -1.65
N GLY A 49 -12.81 14.94 -1.27
CA GLY A 49 -13.85 14.42 -2.17
C GLY A 49 -13.38 13.38 -3.19
N HIS A 50 -12.09 13.04 -3.25
CA HIS A 50 -11.57 12.03 -4.19
C HIS A 50 -12.27 10.68 -4.04
N THR A 51 -12.75 10.13 -5.15
CA THR A 51 -13.45 8.84 -5.20
C THR A 51 -12.73 7.84 -6.10
N ASP A 52 -12.69 6.59 -5.66
CA ASP A 52 -12.10 5.47 -6.43
C ASP A 52 -12.58 4.13 -5.85
N ASN A 53 -12.09 3.01 -6.37
CA ASN A 53 -12.23 1.70 -5.76
C ASN A 53 -11.27 1.55 -4.56
N ALA A 54 -11.80 1.12 -3.43
CA ALA A 54 -11.05 1.01 -2.18
C ALA A 54 -9.90 -0.01 -2.22
N ASP A 55 -9.96 -1.02 -3.09
CA ASP A 55 -8.88 -2.00 -3.28
C ASP A 55 -7.76 -1.43 -4.17
N VAL A 56 -8.10 -0.59 -5.16
CA VAL A 56 -7.12 0.18 -5.94
C VAL A 56 -6.37 1.15 -5.04
N ILE A 57 -7.09 1.87 -4.17
CA ILE A 57 -6.49 2.75 -3.15
C ILE A 57 -5.56 1.98 -2.23
N GLY A 58 -5.99 0.80 -1.76
CA GLY A 58 -5.17 -0.11 -0.96
C GLY A 58 -3.86 -0.47 -1.66
N GLY A 59 -3.94 -0.87 -2.93
CA GLY A 59 -2.76 -1.18 -3.75
C GLY A 59 -1.82 0.00 -3.93
N ARG A 60 -2.34 1.20 -4.23
CA ARG A 60 -1.52 2.42 -4.39
C ARG A 60 -0.80 2.80 -3.09
N ASN A 61 -1.47 2.71 -1.95
CA ASN A 61 -0.85 3.00 -0.66
C ASN A 61 0.19 1.95 -0.26
N ILE A 62 0.02 0.68 -0.64
CA ILE A 62 1.06 -0.36 -0.47
C ILE A 62 2.27 -0.07 -1.37
N LEU A 63 2.04 0.32 -2.62
CA LEU A 63 3.11 0.71 -3.55
C LEU A 63 3.88 1.92 -3.02
N GLU A 64 3.19 2.96 -2.55
CA GLU A 64 3.81 4.13 -1.92
C GLU A 64 4.72 3.70 -0.76
N ARG A 65 4.24 2.84 0.15
CA ARG A 65 5.03 2.31 1.26
C ARG A 65 6.25 1.50 0.82
N PHE A 66 6.18 0.83 -0.32
CA PHE A 66 7.32 0.13 -0.87
C PHE A 66 8.35 1.12 -1.44
N LEU A 67 7.90 2.16 -2.14
CA LEU A 67 8.80 3.13 -2.77
C LEU A 67 9.47 4.07 -1.73
N THR A 68 8.72 4.54 -0.74
CA THR A 68 9.16 5.59 0.19
C THR A 68 9.31 5.12 1.65
N GLY A 69 8.68 3.99 2.01
CA GLY A 69 8.67 3.46 3.36
C GLY A 69 9.76 2.42 3.63
N PRO A 70 9.81 1.88 4.85
CA PRO A 70 10.85 0.93 5.27
C PRO A 70 10.72 -0.47 4.66
N TYR A 71 9.79 -0.66 3.71
CA TYR A 71 9.40 -1.98 3.19
C TYR A 71 9.91 -2.28 1.78
N GLY A 72 10.52 -1.32 1.07
CA GLY A 72 11.02 -1.58 -0.29
C GLY A 72 12.48 -1.23 -0.54
N ALA A 73 12.82 -1.06 -1.82
CA ALA A 73 14.18 -1.18 -2.35
C ALA A 73 15.19 -0.18 -1.75
N CYS A 74 14.72 0.98 -1.27
CA CYS A 74 15.56 2.04 -0.70
C CYS A 74 15.82 1.90 0.82
N TYR A 75 15.35 0.84 1.49
CA TYR A 75 15.56 0.64 2.94
C TYR A 75 17.03 0.34 3.34
N ARG A 76 18.03 0.67 2.50
CA ARG A 76 19.43 0.32 2.75
C ARG A 76 20.46 1.45 2.70
N LEU A 77 20.08 2.72 2.89
CA LEU A 77 21.07 3.80 2.94
C LEU A 77 20.93 4.89 4.03
N TYR A 78 19.83 4.93 4.80
CA TYR A 78 19.60 6.04 5.76
C TYR A 78 19.58 5.68 7.25
N MET A 79 20.01 4.47 7.63
CA MET A 79 20.16 4.08 9.05
C MET A 79 21.57 3.55 9.39
N ALA A 80 22.58 3.94 8.61
CA ALA A 80 24.00 3.61 8.85
C ALA A 80 24.88 4.86 9.08
N MET A 81 24.28 5.93 9.58
CA MET A 81 25.00 7.07 10.20
C MET A 81 24.60 7.16 11.66
#